data_AF-A0A1G5IDT8-F1
#
_entry.id   AF-A0A1G5IDT8-F1
#
_cell.length_a   1.000
_cell.length_b   1.000
_cell.length_c   1.000
_cell.angle_alpha   90.00
_cell.angle_beta   90.00
_cell.angle_gamma   90.00
#
_symmetry.space_group_name_H-M   'P 1'
#
loop_
_entity.id
_entity.type
_entity.pdbx_description
1 polymer ?
#
loop_
_entity_poly.entity_id
_entity_poly.type
_entity_poly.pdbx_seq_one_letter_code
_entity_poly.pdbx_strand_id
1 'polypeptide(L)'
;MSPAVSSVTAISGAVVTFAFGGWDQLLSLLAIAMAIDYVTGLAAAVRTGTGLNSNIGFWGLARKGLMLTVVLLAHRIDLIMGTDIIKGGAIYFYLVNELISITENYAKIGLPLPAKLRQAIAVLKKQEEQSSLPDREWNMPKPNSAIPSPVKEEVQSKEDVQTVQGQEKRVENGGVSSDRQLDSTKD
;
A
#
# COMPACT_ATOMS: atom_id res chain seq x y z
N MET A 1 20.55 -6.33 -31.92
CA MET A 1 19.54 -6.16 -30.85
C MET A 1 18.21 -5.83 -31.51
N SER A 2 17.08 -6.32 -31.00
CA SER A 2 15.78 -5.97 -31.61
C SER A 2 15.50 -4.46 -31.42
N PRO A 3 14.81 -3.81 -32.37
CA PRO A 3 14.42 -2.40 -32.21
C PRO A 3 13.65 -2.15 -30.91
N ALA A 4 12.83 -3.11 -30.48
CA ALA A 4 12.08 -3.04 -29.22
C ALA A 4 12.98 -2.91 -27.97
N VAL A 5 14.07 -3.68 -27.88
CA VAL A 5 15.01 -3.60 -26.75
C VAL A 5 15.68 -2.23 -26.70
N SER A 6 16.06 -1.70 -27.87
CA SER A 6 16.72 -0.40 -27.97
C SER A 6 15.80 0.74 -27.55
N SER A 7 14.52 0.69 -27.95
CA SER A 7 13.51 1.67 -27.55
C SER A 7 13.25 1.66 -26.05
N VAL A 8 13.14 0.48 -25.43
CA VAL A 8 12.95 0.37 -23.97
C VAL A 8 14.14 0.97 -23.22
N THR A 9 15.36 0.60 -23.59
CA THR A 9 16.57 1.16 -22.97
C THR A 9 16.64 2.68 -23.13
N ALA A 10 16.31 3.21 -24.30
CA ALA A 10 16.31 4.65 -24.55
C ALA A 10 15.30 5.39 -23.67
N ILE A 11 14.06 4.87 -23.56
CA ILE A 11 13.01 5.47 -22.73
C ILE A 11 13.41 5.42 -21.25
N SER A 12 13.91 4.28 -20.76
CA SER A 12 14.36 4.16 -19.38
C SER A 12 15.53 5.11 -19.07
N GLY A 13 16.52 5.19 -19.96
CA GLY A 13 17.63 6.13 -19.82
C GLY A 13 17.17 7.59 -19.79
N ALA A 14 16.21 7.96 -20.65
CA ALA A 14 15.63 9.29 -20.67
C ALA A 14 14.89 9.62 -19.36
N VAL A 15 14.11 8.68 -18.82
CA VAL A 15 13.40 8.87 -17.54
C VAL A 15 14.38 9.00 -16.38
N VAL A 16 15.41 8.16 -16.30
CA VAL A 16 16.44 8.22 -15.24
C VAL A 16 17.22 9.53 -15.32
N THR A 17 17.63 9.92 -16.53
CA THR A 17 18.36 11.19 -16.76
C THR A 17 17.47 12.38 -16.44
N PHE A 18 16.19 12.33 -16.80
CA PHE A 18 15.23 13.35 -16.41
C PHE A 18 15.15 13.44 -14.89
N ALA A 19 14.96 12.32 -14.19
CA ALA A 19 14.75 12.29 -12.74
C ALA A 19 15.94 12.78 -11.91
N PHE A 20 17.16 12.40 -12.29
CA PHE A 20 18.35 12.59 -11.44
C PHE A 20 19.47 13.42 -12.09
N GLY A 21 19.31 13.78 -13.36
CA GLY A 21 20.35 14.41 -14.17
C GLY A 21 21.39 13.38 -14.60
N GLY A 22 22.67 13.70 -14.39
CA GLY A 22 23.74 12.73 -14.59
C GLY A 22 23.74 11.61 -13.54
N TRP A 23 24.26 10.45 -13.92
CA TRP A 23 24.52 9.35 -12.99
C TRP A 23 25.88 9.54 -12.31
N ASP A 24 25.87 10.10 -11.09
CA ASP A 24 27.08 10.39 -10.33
C ASP A 24 27.41 9.32 -9.27
N GLN A 25 28.58 9.46 -8.64
CA GLN A 25 29.07 8.51 -7.63
C GLN A 25 28.22 8.54 -6.35
N LEU A 26 27.63 9.69 -6.01
CA LEU A 26 26.84 9.86 -4.81
C LEU A 26 25.48 9.16 -4.95
N LEU A 27 24.84 9.29 -6.12
CA LEU A 27 23.64 8.55 -6.48
C LEU A 27 23.91 7.04 -6.55
N SER A 28 25.07 6.64 -7.10
CA SER A 28 25.51 5.24 -7.13
C SER A 28 25.65 4.66 -5.73
N LEU A 29 26.25 5.41 -4.81
CA LEU A 29 26.42 5.00 -3.41
C LEU A 29 25.07 4.80 -2.72
N LEU A 30 24.11 5.72 -2.93
CA LEU A 30 22.75 5.56 -2.41
C LEU A 30 22.05 4.33 -2.99
N ALA A 31 22.17 4.10 -4.30
CA ALA A 31 21.57 2.93 -4.96
C ALA A 31 22.12 1.61 -4.40
N ILE A 32 23.44 1.54 -4.17
CA ILE A 32 24.09 0.38 -3.55
C ILE A 32 23.62 0.20 -2.10
N ALA A 33 23.56 1.28 -1.31
CA ALA A 33 23.06 1.22 0.06
C ALA A 33 21.61 0.70 0.10
N MET A 34 20.73 1.19 -0.77
CA MET A 34 19.36 0.70 -0.88
C MET A 34 19.27 -0.78 -1.26
N ALA A 35 20.13 -1.25 -2.17
CA ALA A 35 20.19 -2.66 -2.56
C ALA A 35 20.67 -3.55 -1.40
N ILE A 36 21.72 -3.14 -0.69
CA ILE A 36 22.23 -3.86 0.49
C ILE A 36 21.16 -3.90 1.57
N ASP A 37 20.51 -2.77 1.87
CA ASP A 37 19.45 -2.72 2.86
C ASP A 37 18.29 -3.66 2.51
N TYR A 38 17.85 -3.68 1.25
CA TYR A 38 16.79 -4.59 0.81
C TYR A 38 17.18 -6.06 0.99
N VAL A 39 18.37 -6.46 0.52
CA VAL A 39 18.87 -7.83 0.64
C VAL A 39 19.04 -8.24 2.10
N THR A 40 19.58 -7.35 2.94
CA THR A 40 19.78 -7.62 4.37
C THR A 40 18.47 -7.65 5.14
N GLY A 41 17.48 -6.84 4.77
CA GLY A 41 16.13 -6.88 5.34
C GLY A 41 15.42 -8.20 5.03
N LEU A 42 15.53 -8.68 3.78
CA LEU A 42 15.05 -10.01 3.38
C LEU A 42 15.73 -11.12 4.19
N ALA A 43 17.07 -11.09 4.28
CA ALA A 43 17.83 -12.08 5.02
C ALA A 43 17.48 -12.08 6.53
N ALA A 44 17.32 -10.89 7.12
CA ALA A 44 16.88 -10.73 8.49
C ALA A 44 15.48 -11.33 8.70
N ALA A 45 14.52 -11.05 7.82
CA ALA A 45 13.15 -11.58 7.92
C ALA A 45 13.09 -13.11 7.84
N VAL A 46 13.94 -13.72 7.02
CA VAL A 46 14.09 -15.19 6.96
C VAL A 46 14.72 -15.70 8.26
N ARG A 47 15.78 -15.05 8.75
CA ARG A 47 16.52 -15.48 9.94
C ARG A 47 15.71 -15.39 11.24
N THR A 48 14.86 -14.38 11.37
CA THR A 48 14.00 -14.15 12.54
C THR A 48 12.70 -14.94 12.50
N GLY A 49 12.44 -15.68 11.41
CA GLY A 49 11.23 -16.51 11.28
C GLY A 49 9.95 -15.73 10.97
N THR A 50 10.04 -14.45 10.65
CA THR A 50 8.87 -13.63 10.26
C THR A 50 8.34 -14.00 8.87
N GLY A 51 9.09 -14.80 8.10
CA GLY A 51 8.71 -15.29 6.77
C GLY A 51 8.86 -14.23 5.67
N LEU A 52 8.82 -14.67 4.42
CA LEU A 52 8.83 -13.79 3.24
C LEU A 52 7.42 -13.27 2.96
N ASN A 53 6.93 -12.38 3.84
CA ASN A 53 5.66 -11.71 3.58
C ASN A 53 5.88 -10.64 2.49
N SER A 54 5.30 -10.87 1.31
CA SER A 54 5.39 -9.97 0.16
C SER A 54 4.89 -8.55 0.48
N ASN A 55 3.93 -8.41 1.40
CA ASN A 55 3.43 -7.10 1.83
C ASN A 55 4.51 -6.30 2.58
N ILE A 56 5.30 -6.96 3.44
CA ILE A 56 6.41 -6.32 4.17
C ILE A 56 7.50 -5.88 3.19
N GLY A 57 7.86 -6.76 2.26
CA GLY A 57 8.84 -6.45 1.21
C GLY A 57 8.38 -5.32 0.28
N PHE A 58 7.10 -5.31 -0.10
CA PHE A 58 6.50 -4.26 -0.93
C PHE A 58 6.54 -2.90 -0.23
N TRP A 59 6.15 -2.82 1.05
CA TRP A 59 6.22 -1.57 1.81
C TRP A 59 7.66 -1.06 1.98
N GLY A 60 8.63 -1.96 2.14
CA GLY A 60 10.05 -1.61 2.15
C GLY A 60 10.51 -1.00 0.83
N LEU A 61 10.12 -1.59 -0.30
CA LEU A 61 10.47 -1.09 -1.64
C LEU A 61 9.72 0.22 -1.97
N ALA A 62 8.45 0.33 -1.58
CA ALA A 62 7.66 1.55 -1.74
C ALA A 62 8.30 2.73 -1.00
N ARG A 63 8.82 2.50 0.22
CA ARG A 63 9.56 3.51 0.99
C ARG A 63 10.79 4.02 0.22
N LYS A 64 11.58 3.13 -0.37
CA LYS A 64 12.75 3.50 -1.21
C LYS A 64 12.32 4.28 -2.46
N GLY A 65 11.20 3.92 -3.07
CA GLY A 65 10.60 4.68 -4.18
C GLY A 65 10.22 6.12 -3.78
N LEU A 66 9.69 6.32 -2.57
CA LEU A 66 9.40 7.65 -2.04
C LEU A 66 10.68 8.45 -1.78
N MET A 67 11.73 7.81 -1.25
CA MET A 67 13.05 8.46 -1.08
C MET A 67 13.60 8.97 -2.42
N LEU A 68 13.55 8.12 -3.46
CA LEU A 68 13.98 8.51 -4.81
C LEU A 68 13.13 9.63 -5.40
N THR A 69 11.83 9.68 -5.08
CA THR A 69 10.97 10.81 -5.45
C THR A 69 11.45 12.11 -4.80
N VAL A 70 11.88 12.08 -3.53
CA VAL A 70 12.44 13.27 -2.87
C VAL A 70 13.77 13.68 -3.50
N VAL A 71 14.65 12.73 -3.84
CA VAL A 71 15.90 13.03 -4.57
C VAL A 71 15.62 13.64 -5.95
N LEU A 72 14.59 13.17 -6.65
CA LEU A 72 14.13 13.77 -7.92
C LEU A 72 13.69 15.22 -7.72
N LEU A 73 12.86 15.49 -6.71
CA LEU A 73 12.41 16.85 -6.42
C LEU A 73 13.58 17.75 -6.03
N ALA A 74 14.52 17.26 -5.23
CA ALA A 74 15.75 17.96 -4.88
C ALA A 74 16.59 18.31 -6.12
N HIS A 75 16.73 17.37 -7.06
CA HIS A 75 17.38 17.62 -8.35
C HIS A 75 16.66 18.71 -9.15
N ARG A 76 15.32 18.74 -9.17
CA ARG A 76 14.55 19.79 -9.84
C ARG A 76 14.77 21.17 -9.24
N ILE A 77 14.85 21.25 -7.92
CA ILE A 77 15.14 22.50 -7.22
C ILE A 77 16.55 22.99 -7.60
N ASP A 78 17.54 22.09 -7.60
CA ASP A 78 18.91 22.37 -8.01
C ASP A 78 19.01 22.92 -9.44
N LEU A 79 18.25 22.37 -10.40
CA LEU A 79 18.20 22.90 -11.77
C LEU A 79 17.67 24.33 -11.84
N ILE A 80 16.69 24.68 -10.99
CA ILE A 80 16.13 26.04 -10.92
C ILE A 80 17.13 26.99 -10.25
N MET A 81 17.84 26.52 -9.24
CA MET A 81 18.80 27.30 -8.47
C MET A 81 20.19 27.42 -9.14
N GLY A 82 20.47 26.58 -10.14
CA GLY A 82 21.80 26.49 -10.75
C GLY A 82 22.84 25.87 -9.82
N THR A 83 22.43 25.01 -8.89
CA THR A 83 23.29 24.34 -7.90
C THR A 83 23.17 22.83 -8.00
N ASP A 84 23.97 22.10 -7.22
CA ASP A 84 23.88 20.65 -7.01
C ASP A 84 23.81 20.26 -5.51
N ILE A 85 23.61 21.27 -4.66
CA ILE A 85 23.71 21.17 -3.20
C ILE A 85 22.48 20.47 -2.62
N ILE A 86 21.29 20.73 -3.16
CA ILE A 86 20.03 20.23 -2.58
C ILE A 86 19.88 18.73 -2.85
N LYS A 87 20.16 18.29 -4.07
CA LYS A 87 20.24 16.87 -4.46
C LYS A 87 21.29 16.16 -3.63
N GLY A 88 22.49 16.73 -3.52
CA GLY A 88 23.57 16.16 -2.72
C GLY A 88 23.17 15.98 -1.25
N GLY A 89 22.58 17.01 -0.65
CA GLY A 89 22.08 16.97 0.73
C GLY A 89 20.98 15.92 0.94
N ALA A 90 20.01 15.84 0.02
CA ALA A 90 18.97 14.82 0.06
C ALA A 90 19.55 13.40 -0.02
N ILE A 91 20.53 13.17 -0.92
CA ILE A 91 21.19 11.87 -1.01
C ILE A 91 21.94 11.53 0.28
N TYR A 92 22.72 12.45 0.85
CA TYR A 92 23.41 12.19 2.12
C TYR A 92 22.44 11.88 3.25
N PHE A 93 21.33 12.59 3.34
CA PHE A 93 20.28 12.33 4.32
C PHE A 93 19.74 10.90 4.20
N TYR A 94 19.36 10.48 2.98
CA TYR A 94 18.86 9.12 2.78
C TYR A 94 19.95 8.06 2.90
N LEU A 95 21.20 8.37 2.57
CA LEU A 95 22.31 7.45 2.76
C LEU A 95 22.49 7.10 4.24
N VAL A 96 22.41 8.09 5.13
CA VAL A 96 22.45 7.84 6.59
C VAL A 96 21.27 6.97 7.02
N ASN A 97 20.07 7.23 6.50
CA ASN A 97 18.88 6.42 6.80
C ASN A 97 19.05 4.96 6.37
N GLU A 98 19.57 4.71 5.17
CA GLU A 98 19.86 3.35 4.70
C GLU A 98 20.95 2.68 5.54
N LEU A 99 22.00 3.40 5.94
CA LEU A 99 23.04 2.86 6.82
C LEU A 99 22.49 2.44 8.20
N ILE A 100 21.58 3.23 8.78
CA ILE A 100 20.89 2.86 10.02
C ILE A 100 20.08 1.57 9.82
N SER A 101 19.30 1.50 8.74
CA SER A 101 18.47 0.33 8.41
C SER A 101 19.30 -0.94 8.18
N ILE A 102 20.42 -0.84 7.44
CA ILE A 102 21.37 -1.95 7.24
C ILE A 102 21.91 -2.42 8.59
N THR A 103 22.32 -1.49 9.45
CA THR A 103 22.89 -1.83 10.74
C THR A 103 21.86 -2.54 11.64
N GLU A 104 20.59 -2.13 11.58
CA GLU A 104 19.51 -2.84 12.25
C GLU A 104 19.32 -4.27 11.71
N ASN A 105 19.32 -4.44 10.38
CA ASN A 105 19.19 -5.75 9.76
C ASN A 105 20.37 -6.67 10.11
N TYR A 106 21.60 -6.14 10.16
CA TYR A 106 22.77 -6.87 10.64
C TYR A 106 22.64 -7.30 12.10
N ALA A 107 22.09 -6.44 12.97
CA ALA A 107 21.81 -6.80 14.35
C ALA A 107 20.81 -7.96 14.45
N LYS A 108 19.75 -7.97 13.62
CA LYS A 108 18.76 -9.06 13.55
C LYS A 108 19.34 -10.38 13.04
N ILE A 109 20.30 -10.32 12.11
CA ILE A 109 20.97 -11.52 11.57
C ILE A 109 21.98 -12.10 12.58
N GLY A 110 22.44 -11.30 13.55
CA GLY A 110 23.36 -11.71 14.60
C GLY A 110 24.83 -11.38 14.30
N LEU A 111 25.10 -10.42 13.41
CA LEU A 111 26.48 -9.96 13.19
C LEU A 111 27.02 -9.28 14.46
N PRO A 112 28.31 -9.52 14.82
CA PRO A 112 28.93 -8.89 15.97
C PRO A 112 29.17 -7.40 15.72
N LEU A 113 28.19 -6.57 16.08
CA LEU A 113 28.31 -5.11 16.04
C LEU A 113 29.04 -4.57 17.29
N PRO A 114 30.00 -3.63 17.14
CA PRO A 114 30.62 -2.90 18.24
C PRO A 114 29.60 -2.29 19.22
N ALA A 115 29.94 -2.26 20.51
CA ALA A 115 29.04 -1.78 21.57
C ALA A 115 28.51 -0.35 21.33
N LYS A 116 29.36 0.56 20.83
CA LYS A 116 28.97 1.94 20.51
C LYS A 116 27.88 2.01 19.42
N LEU A 117 27.97 1.17 18.39
CA LEU A 117 26.96 1.11 17.33
C LEU A 117 25.63 0.55 17.84
N ARG A 118 25.68 -0.51 18.66
CA ARG A 118 24.47 -1.05 19.30
C ARG A 118 23.75 -0.02 20.17
N GLN A 119 24.50 0.77 20.94
CA GLN A 119 23.96 1.84 21.77
C GLN A 119 23.34 2.97 20.92
N ALA A 120 24.01 3.39 19.84
CA ALA A 120 23.48 4.40 18.94
C ALA A 120 22.13 3.97 18.33
N ILE A 121 22.04 2.72 17.85
CA ILE A 121 20.77 2.16 17.32
C ILE A 121 19.68 2.14 18.38
N ALA A 122 20.01 1.74 19.62
CA ALA A 122 19.03 1.70 20.71
C ALA A 122 18.46 3.09 21.03
N VAL A 123 19.29 4.14 21.00
CA VAL A 123 18.84 5.52 21.18
C VAL A 123 17.93 5.96 20.04
N LEU A 124 18.27 5.63 18.79
CA LEU A 124 17.44 5.95 17.61
C LEU A 124 16.06 5.29 17.69
N LYS A 125 15.99 4.00 18.06
CA LYS A 125 14.72 3.29 18.25
C LYS A 125 13.84 3.92 19.32
N LYS A 126 14.44 4.30 20.46
CA LYS A 126 13.70 4.98 21.54
C LYS A 126 13.11 6.31 21.09
N GLN A 127 13.80 7.05 20.23
CA GLN A 127 13.26 8.30 19.69
C GLN A 127 12.15 8.06 18.67
N GLU A 128 12.24 7.01 17.85
CA GLU A 128 11.16 6.64 16.91
C GLU A 128 9.86 6.32 17.66
N GLU A 129 9.92 5.53 18.73
CA GLU A 129 8.76 5.22 19.59
C GLU A 129 8.18 6.44 20.31
N GLN A 130 8.99 7.46 20.60
CA GLN A 130 8.52 8.72 21.21
C GLN A 130 7.98 9.70 20.17
N SER A 131 8.37 9.55 18.91
CA SER A 131 8.00 10.43 17.79
C SER A 131 6.81 9.90 16.99
N SER A 132 6.52 8.60 17.08
CA SER A 132 5.18 8.10 16.75
C SER A 132 4.21 8.85 17.64
N LEU A 133 3.37 9.69 17.02
CA LEU A 133 2.30 10.38 17.72
C LEU A 133 1.63 9.35 18.64
N PRO A 134 1.42 9.64 19.94
CA PRO A 134 0.55 8.79 20.75
C PRO A 134 -0.70 8.63 19.92
N ASP A 135 -1.15 7.38 19.70
CA ASP A 135 -2.40 7.07 19.00
C ASP A 135 -3.33 8.20 19.35
N ARG A 136 -3.58 9.13 18.39
CA ARG A 136 -4.46 10.23 18.69
C ARG A 136 -5.75 9.47 18.88
N GLU A 137 -6.10 9.25 20.15
CA GLU A 137 -7.44 8.91 20.55
C GLU A 137 -8.19 10.11 20.03
N TRP A 138 -8.63 9.95 18.79
CA TRP A 138 -9.48 10.89 18.14
C TRP A 138 -10.64 10.94 19.11
N ASN A 139 -10.77 12.06 19.81
CA ASN A 139 -11.97 12.39 20.55
C ASN A 139 -13.06 12.49 19.50
N MET A 140 -13.53 11.33 19.04
CA MET A 140 -14.85 11.21 18.48
C MET A 140 -15.73 11.89 19.51
N PRO A 141 -16.52 12.90 19.14
CA PRO A 141 -17.63 13.26 19.99
C PRO A 141 -18.32 11.94 20.29
N LYS A 142 -18.30 11.52 21.58
CA LYS A 142 -19.09 10.37 22.01
C LYS A 142 -20.45 10.63 21.42
N PRO A 143 -21.04 9.71 20.64
CA PRO A 143 -22.35 9.93 20.04
C PRO A 143 -23.22 10.39 21.19
N ASN A 144 -23.58 11.69 21.16
CA ASN A 144 -24.23 12.30 22.29
C ASN A 144 -25.49 11.47 22.48
N SER A 145 -25.77 10.99 23.68
CA SER A 145 -26.96 10.17 23.98
C SER A 145 -28.28 10.89 23.67
N ALA A 146 -28.20 12.14 23.19
CA ALA A 146 -29.27 12.96 22.64
C ALA A 146 -29.46 12.86 21.12
N ILE A 147 -28.63 12.10 20.38
CA ILE A 147 -29.00 11.67 19.03
C ILE A 147 -29.93 10.48 19.23
N PRO A 148 -31.25 10.59 18.99
CA PRO A 148 -32.09 9.41 18.98
C PRO A 148 -31.45 8.43 17.98
N SER A 149 -31.27 7.19 18.43
CA SER A 149 -30.81 6.09 17.58
C SER A 149 -31.49 6.20 16.22
N PRO A 150 -30.80 5.94 15.09
CA PRO A 150 -31.50 5.85 13.82
C PRO A 150 -32.69 4.95 14.08
N VAL A 151 -33.89 5.49 13.85
CA VAL A 151 -35.12 4.71 13.85
C VAL A 151 -34.75 3.45 13.09
N LYS A 152 -34.91 2.30 13.73
CA LYS A 152 -34.90 1.05 13.00
C LYS A 152 -36.04 1.22 12.02
N GLU A 153 -35.74 1.68 10.80
CA GLU A 153 -36.48 1.29 9.62
C GLU A 153 -36.33 -0.22 9.62
N GLU A 154 -37.25 -0.82 10.39
CA GLU A 154 -37.64 -2.19 10.24
C GLU A 154 -37.85 -2.35 8.75
N VAL A 155 -37.00 -3.20 8.17
CA VAL A 155 -36.96 -3.52 6.76
C VAL A 155 -38.28 -4.23 6.45
N GLN A 156 -39.36 -3.47 6.37
CA GLN A 156 -40.61 -3.84 5.74
C GLN A 156 -40.45 -3.54 4.24
N SER A 157 -39.48 -4.22 3.64
CA SER A 157 -39.19 -4.15 2.21
C SER A 157 -38.86 -5.55 1.65
N LYS A 158 -39.33 -6.61 2.31
CA LYS A 158 -39.27 -7.98 1.78
C LYS A 158 -40.54 -8.81 1.95
N GLU A 159 -41.70 -8.19 2.21
CA GLU A 159 -43.00 -8.88 2.13
C GLU A 159 -43.94 -8.33 1.04
N ASP A 160 -43.83 -7.06 0.61
CA ASP A 160 -44.73 -6.51 -0.42
C ASP A 160 -44.29 -6.69 -1.88
N VAL A 161 -43.10 -7.24 -2.14
CA VAL A 161 -42.66 -7.54 -3.53
C VAL A 161 -43.04 -8.97 -3.95
N GLN A 162 -43.42 -9.84 -3.00
CA GLN A 162 -43.82 -11.22 -3.31
C GLN A 162 -45.33 -11.36 -3.54
N THR A 163 -46.13 -10.39 -3.13
CA THR A 163 -47.58 -10.29 -3.39
C THR A 163 -47.92 -9.76 -4.78
N VAL A 164 -47.00 -9.07 -5.47
CA VAL A 164 -47.25 -8.57 -6.83
C VAL A 164 -46.80 -9.57 -7.91
N GLN A 165 -45.72 -10.34 -7.68
CA GLN A 165 -45.28 -11.38 -8.64
C GLN A 165 -46.05 -12.71 -8.54
N GLY A 166 -46.84 -12.90 -7.47
CA GLY A 166 -47.74 -14.07 -7.31
C GLY A 166 -49.13 -13.90 -7.94
N GLN A 167 -49.51 -12.69 -8.35
CA GLN A 167 -50.81 -12.42 -8.98
C GLN A 167 -50.74 -12.38 -10.51
N GLU A 168 -49.57 -12.08 -11.10
CA GLU A 168 -49.42 -12.06 -12.57
C GLU A 168 -49.24 -13.47 -13.17
N LYS A 169 -48.74 -14.45 -12.40
CA LYS A 169 -48.64 -15.85 -12.84
C LYS A 169 -49.91 -16.70 -12.64
N ARG A 170 -50.98 -16.15 -12.06
CA ARG A 170 -52.26 -16.87 -11.89
C ARG A 170 -53.27 -16.57 -13.01
N VAL A 171 -52.98 -15.62 -13.90
CA VAL A 171 -53.86 -15.31 -15.05
C VAL A 171 -53.47 -16.11 -16.31
N GLU A 172 -52.25 -16.64 -16.39
CA GLU A 172 -51.75 -17.28 -17.62
C GLU A 172 -51.81 -18.82 -17.65
N ASN A 173 -52.25 -19.50 -16.59
CA ASN A 173 -52.21 -20.98 -16.58
C ASN A 173 -53.38 -21.64 -15.83
N GLY A 174 -54.61 -21.29 -16.23
CA GLY A 174 -55.81 -21.98 -15.77
C GLY A 174 -56.97 -21.81 -16.75
N GLY A 175 -57.04 -22.67 -17.78
CA GLY A 175 -58.30 -22.87 -18.50
C GLY A 175 -58.22 -23.13 -20.01
N VAL A 176 -57.48 -24.15 -20.44
CA VAL A 176 -57.81 -24.86 -21.69
C VAL A 176 -57.81 -26.35 -21.40
N SER A 177 -58.99 -26.88 -21.05
CA SER A 177 -59.63 -27.93 -21.83
C SER A 177 -61.01 -28.20 -21.25
N SER A 178 -61.99 -28.07 -22.14
CA SER A 178 -63.24 -28.82 -22.23
C SER A 178 -63.71 -29.59 -21.00
N ASP A 179 -64.89 -29.23 -20.50
CA ASP A 179 -66.04 -30.14 -20.59
C ASP A 179 -67.33 -29.37 -20.31
N ARG A 180 -68.05 -29.12 -21.40
CA ARG A 180 -69.45 -28.71 -21.37
C ARG A 180 -70.26 -30.00 -21.35
N GLN A 181 -71.06 -30.12 -20.29
CA GLN A 181 -72.20 -31.00 -20.07
C GLN A 181 -72.70 -31.76 -21.32
N LEU A 182 -73.05 -33.03 -21.15
CA LEU A 182 -74.44 -33.47 -21.25
C LEU A 182 -74.59 -34.82 -20.53
N ASP A 183 -75.23 -34.74 -19.36
CA ASP A 183 -75.92 -35.85 -18.71
C ASP A 183 -77.14 -36.21 -19.54
N SER A 184 -77.21 -37.47 -19.93
CA SER A 184 -78.36 -38.14 -20.51
C SER A 184 -78.78 -39.20 -19.51
N THR A 185 -79.91 -38.97 -18.85
CA THR A 185 -80.92 -39.96 -18.42
C THR A 185 -81.98 -39.20 -17.61
N LYS A 186 -83.29 -39.41 -17.75
CA LYS A 186 -84.08 -40.47 -18.37
C LYS A 186 -85.54 -39.96 -18.45
N ASP A 187 -86.30 -40.62 -19.32
CA ASP A 187 -87.76 -40.54 -19.56
C ASP A 187 -88.20 -39.80 -20.84
#